data_AF-A0AAD7DF87-F1
#
_entry.id   AF-A0AAD7DF87-F1
#
_cell.length_a   1.000
_cell.length_b   1.000
_cell.length_c   1.000
_cell.angle_alpha   90.00
_cell.angle_beta   90.00
_cell.angle_gamma   90.00
#
_symmetry.space_group_name_H-M   'P 1'
#
loop_
_entity.id
_entity.type
_entity.pdbx_description
1 polymer ?
#
loop_
_entity_poly.entity_id
_entity_poly.type
_entity_poly.pdbx_seq_one_letter_code
_entity_poly.pdbx_strand_id
1 'polypeptide(L)'
;MVGDFVSPDYGWMRLKGRDPATGEFKNARNLLKAGKNCEGYQTTKNIIDQSTQAMDILDEDYADEKHVLAYDNATIHTSRTPDALSTSKMT
;
A
#
# COMPACT_ATOMS: atom_id res chain seq x y z
N MET A 1 -10.01 7.90 -2.04
CA MET A 1 -9.66 6.61 -1.44
C MET A 1 -8.50 6.83 -0.49
N VAL A 2 -8.58 6.24 0.71
CA VAL A 2 -7.49 6.21 1.68
C VAL A 2 -7.19 4.75 1.94
N GLY A 3 -5.96 4.33 1.69
CA GLY A 3 -5.44 3.03 2.11
C GLY A 3 -4.45 3.23 3.24
N ASP A 4 -4.51 2.43 4.29
CA ASP A 4 -3.59 2.48 5.42
C ASP A 4 -3.53 1.10 6.08
N PHE A 5 -2.44 0.81 6.79
CA PHE A 5 -2.33 -0.40 7.61
C PHE A 5 -2.58 -0.05 9.08
N VAL A 6 -3.26 -0.96 9.78
CA VAL A 6 -3.54 -0.82 11.21
C VAL A 6 -3.20 -2.13 11.92
N SER A 7 -2.48 -2.00 13.03
CA SER A 7 -2.17 -3.08 13.97
C SER A 7 -2.94 -2.86 15.27
N PRO A 8 -3.46 -3.94 15.91
CA PRO A 8 -4.00 -3.86 17.27
C PRO A 8 -2.98 -3.31 18.28
N ASP A 9 -1.70 -3.64 18.09
CA ASP A 9 -0.63 -3.32 19.04
C ASP A 9 0.05 -1.98 18.74
N TYR A 10 0.15 -1.60 17.46
CA TYR A 10 0.90 -0.41 17.01
C TYR A 10 0.00 0.74 16.51
N GLY A 11 -1.29 0.48 16.33
CA GLY A 11 -2.21 1.43 15.73
C GLY A 11 -1.93 1.64 14.24
N TRP A 12 -2.09 2.88 13.77
CA TRP A 12 -1.84 3.23 12.37
C TRP A 12 -0.35 3.11 12.02
N MET A 13 -0.04 2.55 10.86
CA MET A 13 1.33 2.26 10.43
C MET A 13 2.14 3.53 10.16
N ARG A 14 2.91 3.94 11.17
CA ARG A 14 3.72 5.16 11.20
C ARG A 14 5.00 4.89 11.96
N LEU A 15 6.04 5.61 11.56
CA LEU A 15 7.30 5.59 12.29
C LEU A 15 7.09 6.19 13.69
N LYS A 16 7.67 5.59 14.74
CA LYS A 16 7.60 6.08 16.13
C LYS A 16 8.22 7.46 16.27
N GLY A 17 9.24 7.74 15.46
CA GLY A 17 10.00 8.97 15.43
C GLY A 17 10.02 9.65 14.07
N ARG A 18 11.11 10.38 13.84
CA ARG A 18 11.45 10.92 12.52
C ARG A 18 12.35 9.92 11.82
N ASP A 19 12.17 9.80 10.52
CA ASP A 19 13.05 9.05 9.64
C ASP A 19 14.50 9.58 9.84
N PRO A 20 15.46 8.71 10.18
CA PRO A 20 16.82 9.15 10.49
C PRO A 20 17.58 9.70 9.28
N ALA A 21 17.16 9.35 8.05
CA ALA A 21 17.79 9.85 6.82
C ALA A 21 17.23 11.20 6.39
N THR A 22 15.92 11.43 6.56
CA THR A 22 15.26 12.67 6.07
C THR A 22 14.89 13.66 7.19
N GLY A 23 14.75 13.18 8.42
CA GLY A 23 14.25 13.95 9.56
C GLY A 23 12.73 14.20 9.52
N GLU A 24 12.00 13.53 8.62
CA GLU A 24 10.55 13.69 8.44
C GLU A 24 9.75 12.56 9.08
N PHE A 25 8.45 12.77 9.30
CA PHE A 25 7.55 11.70 9.73
C PHE A 25 7.21 10.79 8.54
N LYS A 26 7.44 9.49 8.68
CA LYS A 26 7.10 8.49 7.66
C LYS A 26 5.85 7.70 8.08
N ASN A 27 4.99 7.40 7.11
CA ASN A 27 3.79 6.58 7.29
C ASN A 27 3.49 5.78 6.01
N ALA A 28 2.71 4.72 6.12
CA ALA A 28 2.32 3.88 4.99
C ALA A 28 0.94 4.25 4.40
N ARG A 29 0.47 5.48 4.59
CA ARG A 29 -0.84 5.92 4.10
C ARG A 29 -0.78 6.28 2.62
N ASN A 30 -1.67 5.68 1.85
CA ASN A 30 -1.95 6.10 0.48
C ASN A 30 -3.19 6.98 0.41
N LEU A 31 -3.05 8.14 -0.22
CA LEU A 31 -4.14 9.03 -0.59
C LEU A 31 -4.28 8.98 -2.11
N LEU A 32 -5.46 8.59 -2.60
CA LEU A 32 -5.76 8.55 -4.03
C LEU A 32 -7.09 9.23 -4.31
N LYS A 33 -7.08 10.23 -5.18
CA LYS A 33 -8.30 10.80 -5.77
C LYS A 33 -8.77 9.88 -6.89
N ALA A 34 -9.52 8.84 -6.49
CA ALA A 34 -10.00 7.82 -7.42
C ALA A 34 -11.04 8.38 -8.39
N GLY A 35 -10.92 8.04 -9.67
CA GLY A 35 -11.91 8.38 -10.69
C GLY A 35 -11.33 8.64 -12.08
N LYS A 36 -12.18 8.48 -13.10
CA LYS A 36 -11.89 8.92 -14.47
C LYS A 36 -11.80 10.47 -14.47
N ASN A 37 -10.69 11.01 -14.96
CA ASN A 37 -10.30 12.44 -14.86
C ASN A 37 -9.79 12.92 -13.49
N CYS A 38 -9.44 11.98 -12.59
CA CYS A 38 -8.69 12.28 -11.37
C CYS A 38 -7.31 11.60 -11.45
N GLU A 39 -6.88 10.91 -10.40
CA GLU A 39 -5.59 10.18 -10.34
C GLU A 39 -5.72 8.72 -10.82
N GLY A 40 -6.84 8.36 -11.44
CA GLY A 40 -7.12 7.00 -11.90
C GLY A 40 -7.67 6.12 -10.78
N TYR A 41 -7.28 4.86 -10.75
CA TYR A 41 -7.71 3.87 -9.75
C TYR A 41 -6.48 3.26 -9.09
N GLN A 42 -6.66 2.66 -7.91
CA GLN A 42 -5.57 1.99 -7.22
C GLN A 42 -5.07 0.82 -8.06
N THR A 43 -3.77 0.75 -8.24
CA THR A 43 -3.10 -0.28 -9.01
C THR A 43 -2.35 -1.25 -8.10
N THR A 44 -2.01 -2.43 -8.61
CA THR A 44 -1.11 -3.37 -7.93
C THR A 44 0.21 -2.71 -7.54
N LYS A 45 0.73 -1.81 -8.39
CA LYS A 45 1.95 -1.05 -8.07
C LYS A 45 1.76 -0.21 -6.81
N ASN A 46 0.64 0.49 -6.68
CA ASN A 46 0.37 1.30 -5.49
C ASN A 46 0.30 0.43 -4.21
N ILE A 47 -0.24 -0.79 -4.30
CA ILE A 47 -0.30 -1.74 -3.18
C ILE A 47 1.12 -2.20 -2.81
N ILE A 48 1.95 -2.55 -3.79
CA ILE A 48 3.35 -2.94 -3.58
C ILE A 48 4.11 -1.79 -2.92
N ASP A 49 4.04 -0.59 -3.47
CA ASP A 49 4.75 0.58 -2.94
C ASP A 49 4.34 0.87 -1.48
N GLN A 50 3.04 0.79 -1.18
CA GLN A 50 2.52 0.95 0.18
C GLN A 50 3.03 -0.12 1.15
N SER A 51 3.06 -1.37 0.68
CA SER A 51 3.48 -2.52 1.47
C SER A 51 4.97 -2.45 1.77
N THR A 52 5.79 -2.06 0.78
CA THR A 52 7.22 -1.80 0.97
C THR A 52 7.43 -0.69 1.99
N GLN A 53 6.67 0.41 1.91
CA GLN A 53 6.80 1.49 2.88
C GLN A 53 6.39 1.08 4.30
N ALA A 54 5.42 0.19 4.46
CA ALA A 54 5.09 -0.41 5.74
C ALA A 54 6.21 -1.33 6.24
N MET A 55 6.79 -2.15 5.37
CA MET A 55 7.94 -3.01 5.71
C MET A 55 9.14 -2.17 6.17
N ASP A 56 9.48 -1.08 5.49
CA ASP A 56 10.55 -0.17 5.92
C ASP A 56 10.32 0.37 7.34
N ILE A 57 9.07 0.74 7.68
CA ILE A 57 8.72 1.25 9.02
C ILE A 57 8.89 0.14 10.07
N LEU A 58 8.46 -1.08 9.74
CA LEU A 58 8.54 -2.23 10.64
C LEU A 58 9.99 -2.66 10.87
N ASP A 59 10.82 -2.65 9.83
CA ASP A 59 12.25 -2.95 9.93
C ASP A 59 13.01 -1.91 10.79
N GLU A 60 12.57 -0.64 10.79
CA GLU A 60 13.17 0.41 11.61
C GLU A 60 12.73 0.33 13.08
N ASP A 61 11.42 0.25 13.34
CA ASP A 61 10.88 0.42 14.69
C ASP A 61 10.65 -0.89 15.46
N TYR A 62 10.63 -2.03 14.76
CA TYR A 62 10.21 -3.36 15.25
C TYR A 62 10.99 -4.50 14.56
N ALA A 63 12.30 -4.31 14.36
CA ALA A 63 13.18 -5.20 13.59
C ALA A 63 13.27 -6.65 14.12
N ASP A 64 13.01 -6.84 15.41
CA ASP A 64 13.11 -8.11 16.12
C ASP A 64 11.83 -8.95 16.07
N GLU A 65 10.79 -8.43 15.44
CA GLU A 65 9.48 -9.06 15.36
C GLU A 65 9.19 -9.66 13.97
N LYS A 66 8.18 -10.53 13.90
CA LYS A 66 7.68 -11.09 12.64
C LYS A 66 6.30 -10.52 12.35
N HIS A 67 6.21 -9.82 11.22
CA HIS A 67 5.01 -9.11 10.81
C HIS A 67 4.30 -9.84 9.66
N VAL A 68 2.97 -9.85 9.72
CA VAL A 68 2.12 -10.34 8.62
C VAL A 68 1.28 -9.16 8.13
N LEU A 69 1.46 -8.76 6.88
CA LEU A 69 0.63 -7.75 6.23
C LEU A 69 -0.55 -8.44 5.55
N ALA A 70 -1.76 -8.14 6.01
CA ALA A 70 -2.99 -8.54 5.36
C ALA A 70 -3.55 -7.35 4.57
N TYR A 71 -3.90 -7.59 3.31
CA TYR A 71 -4.53 -6.59 2.45
C TYR A 71 -5.95 -7.04 2.11
N ASP A 72 -6.95 -6.28 2.55
CA ASP A 72 -8.33 -6.53 2.16
C ASP A 72 -8.54 -6.00 0.73
N ASN A 73 -8.37 -6.89 -0.24
CA ASN A 73 -8.66 -6.59 -1.64
C ASN A 73 -10.09 -7.02 -1.98
N ALA A 74 -10.83 -6.17 -2.71
CA ALA A 74 -12.12 -6.61 -3.24
C ALA A 74 -11.89 -7.76 -4.25
N THR A 75 -12.70 -8.81 -4.15
CA THR A 75 -12.58 -10.04 -4.97
C THR A 75 -12.67 -9.82 -6.48
N ILE A 76 -13.16 -8.65 -6.91
CA ILE A 76 -13.27 -8.22 -8.31
C ILE A 76 -11.99 -7.57 -8.87
N HIS A 77 -10.98 -7.32 -8.04
CA HIS A 77 -9.73 -6.65 -8.42
C HIS A 77 -8.53 -7.58 -8.55
N THR A 78 -8.75 -8.90 -8.67
CA THR A 78 -7.67 -9.83 -9.01
C THR A 78 -7.03 -9.40 -10.33
N SER A 79 -5.74 -9.08 -10.29
CA SER A 79 -4.99 -8.72 -11.48
C SER A 79 -5.08 -9.86 -12.48
N ARG A 80 -5.59 -9.57 -13.67
CA ARG A 80 -5.54 -10.52 -14.78
C ARG A 80 -4.08 -10.67 -15.22
N THR A 81 -3.74 -11.82 -15.78
CA THR A 81 -2.42 -12.01 -16.38
C THR A 81 -2.22 -11.00 -17.52
N PRO A 82 -0.98 -10.54 -17.80
CA PRO A 82 -0.73 -9.50 -18.80
C PRO A 82 -1.24 -9.84 -20.20
N ASP A 83 -1.29 -11.14 -20.50
CA ASP A 83 -1.76 -11.77 -21.74
C ASP A 83 -3.25 -12.11 -21.74
N ALA A 84 -3.96 -11.88 -20.63
CA ALA A 84 -5.38 -12.19 -20.54
C ALA A 84 -6.17 -11.39 -21.60
N LEU A 85 -7.08 -12.10 -22.28
CA LEU A 85 -7.98 -11.51 -23.25
C LEU A 85 -8.76 -10.35 -22.61
N SER A 86 -8.62 -9.17 -23.20
CA SER A 86 -9.38 -7.98 -22.83
C SER A 86 -10.34 -7.66 -23.94
N THR A 87 -11.64 -7.61 -23.62
CA THR A 87 -12.69 -7.18 -24.56
C THR A 87 -12.44 -5.78 -25.12
N SER A 88 -11.71 -4.92 -24.41
CA SER A 88 -11.31 -3.60 -24.93
C SER A 88 -10.22 -3.64 -26.01
N LYS A 89 -9.55 -4.79 -26.19
CA LYS A 89 -8.48 -5.01 -27.17
C LYS A 89 -8.89 -5.98 -28.29
N MET A 90 -10.11 -6.47 -28.27
CA MET A 90 -10.68 -7.31 -29.33
C MET A 90 -11.41 -6.39 -30.31
N THR A 91 -10.75 -6.06 -31.42
CA THR A 91 -11.34 -5.36 -32.58
C THR A 91 -11.92 -6.35 -33.58
#